data_AF-A0A0M9BKH3-F1
#
_entry.id   AF-A0A0M9BKH3-F1
#
_cell.length_a   1.000
_cell.length_b   1.000
_cell.length_c   1.000
_cell.angle_alpha   90.00
_cell.angle_beta   90.00
_cell.angle_gamma   90.00
#
_symmetry.space_group_name_H-M   'P 1'
#
loop_
_entity.id
_entity.type
_entity.pdbx_description
1 polymer ?
#
loop_
_entity_poly.entity_id
_entity_poly.type
_entity_poly.pdbx_seq_one_letter_code
_entity_poly.pdbx_strand_id
1 'polypeptide(L)'
;MERSDSVIIAEVIKQNENFQSTLLAEPGTPEGDFAEKDKAQGKPTFVSYEVKVEEVIVGEDVKETTNLFYNADFIGVEPDLKPSMRIVTSVKKGTAPEQERSYSFTRYATYYVVDENYVISAYQGNNDEMRSFTNQTDRKTLSNGDDTFV
;
A
#
# COMPACT_ATOMS: atom_id res chain seq x y z
N MET A 1 16.94 2.32 4.69
CA MET A 1 15.65 1.64 4.50
C MET A 1 14.82 1.95 5.72
N GLU A 2 13.98 2.98 5.65
CA GLU A 2 12.93 3.13 6.66
C GLU A 2 11.99 1.94 6.49
N ARG A 3 11.85 1.15 7.56
CA ARG A 3 11.09 -0.11 7.54
C ARG A 3 9.60 0.22 7.48
N SER A 4 8.86 -0.54 6.69
CA SER A 4 7.41 -0.63 6.88
C SER A 4 7.13 -1.08 8.31
N ASP A 5 6.07 -0.56 8.93
CA ASP A 5 5.70 -0.96 10.28
C ASP A 5 5.13 -2.38 10.27
N SER A 6 4.38 -2.72 9.22
CA SER A 6 3.78 -4.05 9.05
C SER A 6 3.58 -4.43 7.58
N VAL A 7 3.38 -5.72 7.33
CA VAL A 7 2.83 -6.27 6.07
C VAL A 7 1.54 -6.99 6.41
N ILE A 8 0.47 -6.70 5.68
CA ILE A 8 -0.88 -7.17 5.99
C ILE A 8 -1.55 -7.84 4.79
N ILE A 9 -2.52 -8.70 5.09
CA ILE A 9 -3.57 -9.15 4.17
C ILE A 9 -4.85 -8.43 4.56
N ALA A 10 -5.51 -7.78 3.61
CA ALA A 10 -6.73 -7.02 3.88
C ALA A 10 -7.74 -7.10 2.74
N GLU A 11 -9.02 -7.09 3.08
CA GLU A 11 -10.13 -6.93 2.14
C GLU A 11 -10.56 -5.47 2.08
N VAL A 12 -10.74 -4.94 0.87
CA VAL A 12 -11.22 -3.59 0.64
C VAL A 12 -12.73 -3.53 0.90
N ILE A 13 -13.16 -2.67 1.83
CA ILE A 13 -14.58 -2.47 2.13
C ILE A 13 -15.17 -1.42 1.19
N LYS A 14 -14.53 -0.25 1.11
CA LYS A 14 -14.97 0.88 0.28
C LYS A 14 -13.84 1.90 0.09
N GLN A 15 -14.01 2.78 -0.89
CA GLN A 15 -13.25 4.01 -1.00
C GLN A 15 -13.89 5.11 -0.13
N ASN A 16 -13.07 5.82 0.63
CA ASN A 16 -13.45 7.01 1.39
C ASN A 16 -13.29 8.27 0.54
N GLU A 17 -13.79 9.40 1.01
CA GLU A 17 -13.50 10.69 0.39
C GLU A 17 -11.99 10.99 0.41
N ASN A 18 -11.47 11.55 -0.69
CA ASN A 18 -10.09 11.98 -0.75
C ASN A 18 -9.86 13.11 0.27
N PHE A 19 -8.69 13.13 0.88
CA PHE A 19 -8.35 14.13 1.89
C PHE A 19 -7.03 14.82 1.57
N GLN A 20 -6.87 16.04 2.07
CA GLN A 20 -5.59 16.76 2.02
C GLN A 20 -4.91 16.64 3.38
N SER A 21 -3.59 16.46 3.38
CA SER A 21 -2.83 16.39 4.62
C SER A 21 -1.56 17.22 4.53
N THR A 22 -1.14 17.73 5.68
CA THR A 22 0.12 18.45 5.80
C THR A 22 1.24 17.42 5.92
N LEU A 23 2.18 17.38 4.97
CA LEU A 23 3.35 16.51 5.09
C LEU A 23 4.23 16.96 6.25
N LEU A 24 4.21 16.18 7.33
CA LEU A 24 5.20 16.25 8.39
C LEU A 24 6.33 15.29 8.00
N ALA A 25 7.20 15.74 7.11
CA ALA A 25 8.40 15.00 6.75
C ALA A 25 9.61 15.59 7.47
N GLU A 26 10.47 14.72 8.00
CA GLU A 26 11.73 15.15 8.60
C GLU A 26 12.67 15.69 7.50
N PRO A 27 13.35 16.83 7.72
CA PRO A 27 14.31 17.36 6.75
C PRO A 27 15.41 16.34 6.45
N GLY A 28 15.66 16.07 5.16
CA GLY A 28 16.71 15.15 4.70
C GLY A 28 16.29 13.70 4.50
N THR A 29 15.00 13.37 4.58
CA THR A 29 14.46 12.11 4.02
C THR A 29 13.98 12.32 2.57
N PRO A 30 13.90 11.28 1.72
CA PRO A 30 13.32 11.40 0.39
C PRO A 30 11.90 12.03 0.44
N GLU A 31 11.10 11.64 1.42
CA GLU A 31 9.78 12.21 1.71
C GLU A 31 9.87 13.69 2.11
N GLY A 32 10.93 14.09 2.82
CA GLY A 32 11.27 15.49 3.18
C GLY A 32 11.61 16.34 1.97
N ASP A 33 12.42 15.83 1.04
CA ASP A 33 12.77 16.53 -0.19
C ASP A 33 11.54 16.70 -1.12
N PHE A 34 10.64 15.72 -1.14
CA PHE A 34 9.35 15.84 -1.82
C PHE A 34 8.43 16.83 -1.11
N ALA A 35 8.32 16.79 0.22
CA ALA A 35 7.50 17.71 1.00
C ALA A 35 7.97 19.17 0.90
N GLU A 36 9.28 19.42 0.81
CA GLU A 36 9.83 20.76 0.56
C GLU A 36 9.52 21.27 -0.83
N LYS A 37 9.55 20.40 -1.85
CA LYS A 37 9.08 20.73 -3.20
C LYS A 37 7.58 21.06 -3.23
N ASP A 38 6.78 20.34 -2.43
CA ASP A 38 5.31 20.43 -2.44
C ASP A 38 4.78 21.63 -1.65
N LYS A 39 5.54 22.15 -0.68
CA LYS A 39 5.23 23.43 0.02
C LYS A 39 5.06 24.62 -0.92
N ALA A 40 5.57 24.55 -2.16
CA ALA A 40 5.36 25.57 -3.18
C ALA A 40 4.07 25.38 -4.02
N GLN A 41 3.40 24.21 -3.96
CA GLN A 41 2.27 23.85 -4.83
C GLN A 41 0.93 23.61 -4.12
N GLY A 42 0.91 23.35 -2.81
CA GLY A 42 -0.33 23.18 -2.04
C GLY A 42 -0.23 22.06 -1.02
N LYS A 43 -1.36 21.66 -0.41
CA LYS A 43 -1.40 20.45 0.41
C LYS A 43 -1.61 19.24 -0.51
N PRO A 44 -0.81 18.17 -0.40
CA PRO A 44 -1.02 16.97 -1.20
C PRO A 44 -2.37 16.34 -0.90
N THR A 45 -2.98 15.77 -1.94
CA THR A 45 -4.24 15.03 -1.87
C THR A 45 -3.94 13.54 -1.80
N PHE A 46 -4.70 12.83 -0.97
CA PHE A 46 -4.58 11.39 -0.76
C PHE A 46 -5.90 10.72 -1.05
N VAL A 47 -5.81 9.54 -1.67
CA VAL A 47 -6.93 8.61 -1.79
C VAL A 47 -6.93 7.71 -0.56
N SER A 48 -8.13 7.40 -0.04
CA SER A 48 -8.30 6.59 1.16
C SER A 48 -9.27 5.43 0.92
N TYR A 49 -8.97 4.27 1.49
CA TYR A 49 -9.82 3.09 1.49
C TYR A 49 -10.02 2.58 2.90
N GLU A 50 -11.25 2.26 3.26
CA GLU A 50 -11.54 1.49 4.46
C GLU A 50 -11.31 0.01 4.12
N VAL A 51 -10.53 -0.68 4.96
CA VAL A 51 -10.19 -2.08 4.77
C VAL A 51 -10.47 -2.88 6.04
N LYS A 52 -10.77 -4.17 5.84
CA LYS A 52 -10.78 -5.17 6.88
C LYS A 52 -9.45 -5.93 6.85
N VAL A 53 -8.62 -5.77 7.88
CA VAL A 53 -7.38 -6.54 8.05
C VAL A 53 -7.74 -7.96 8.47
N GLU A 54 -7.36 -8.92 7.64
CA GLU A 54 -7.56 -10.34 7.90
C GLU A 54 -6.37 -10.92 8.67
N GLU A 55 -5.17 -10.49 8.32
CA GLU A 55 -3.92 -11.01 8.88
C GLU A 55 -2.80 -9.95 8.85
N VAL A 56 -1.97 -9.94 9.89
CA VAL A 56 -0.68 -9.26 9.89
C VAL A 56 0.40 -10.33 9.69
N ILE A 57 1.04 -10.32 8.52
CA ILE A 57 2.07 -11.30 8.15
C ILE A 57 3.34 -11.07 8.99
N VAL A 58 3.76 -9.81 9.11
CA VAL A 58 4.93 -9.40 9.88
C VAL A 58 4.77 -7.95 10.33
N GLY A 59 5.37 -7.62 11.47
CA GLY A 59 5.44 -6.27 12.00
C GLY A 59 4.48 -6.04 13.16
N GLU A 60 4.09 -4.78 13.37
CA GLU A 60 3.22 -4.38 14.47
C GLU A 60 1.75 -4.73 14.21
N ASP A 61 0.97 -4.89 15.30
CA ASP A 61 -0.47 -5.11 15.20
C ASP A 61 -1.18 -3.95 14.49
N VAL A 62 -2.07 -4.32 13.57
CA VAL A 62 -2.94 -3.39 12.85
C VAL A 62 -4.39 -3.67 13.27
N LYS A 63 -5.18 -2.60 13.43
CA LYS A 63 -6.60 -2.73 13.80
C LYS A 63 -7.36 -3.49 12.72
N GLU A 64 -8.30 -4.35 13.15
CA GLU A 64 -9.15 -5.15 12.26
C GLU A 64 -9.86 -4.31 11.19
N THR A 65 -10.30 -3.09 11.53
CA THR A 65 -10.78 -2.12 10.55
C THR A 65 -9.92 -0.86 10.62
N THR A 66 -9.33 -0.48 9.50
CA THR A 66 -8.47 0.69 9.38
C THR A 66 -8.59 1.33 8.01
N ASN A 67 -7.97 2.51 7.85
CA ASN A 67 -7.91 3.20 6.58
C ASN A 67 -6.50 3.06 5.99
N LEU A 68 -6.43 2.67 4.73
CA LEU A 68 -5.21 2.75 3.93
C LEU A 68 -5.26 3.98 3.04
N PHE A 69 -4.14 4.68 2.89
CA PHE A 69 -4.06 5.85 2.01
C PHE A 69 -2.78 5.90 1.18
N TYR A 70 -2.86 6.54 0.03
CA TYR A 70 -1.72 6.78 -0.86
C TYR A 70 -1.89 8.11 -1.61
N ASN A 71 -0.81 8.67 -2.15
CA ASN A 71 -0.83 9.95 -2.85
C ASN A 71 -1.71 9.86 -4.12
N ALA A 72 -2.63 10.80 -4.29
CA ALA A 72 -3.55 10.88 -5.42
C ALA A 72 -2.87 11.14 -6.77
N ASP A 73 -1.62 11.61 -6.80
CA ASP A 73 -0.84 11.77 -8.04
C ASP A 73 -0.64 10.44 -8.80
N PHE A 74 -0.84 9.31 -8.13
CA PHE A 74 -0.75 7.97 -8.73
C PHE A 74 -2.09 7.45 -9.28
N ILE A 75 -3.18 8.23 -9.23
CA ILE A 75 -4.45 7.85 -9.86
C ILE A 75 -4.26 7.67 -11.37
N GLY A 76 -4.79 6.58 -11.93
CA GLY A 76 -4.74 6.30 -13.37
C GLY A 76 -3.42 5.66 -13.85
N VAL A 77 -2.42 5.53 -12.99
CA VAL A 77 -1.23 4.70 -13.26
C VAL A 77 -1.56 3.23 -13.06
N GLU A 78 -2.47 2.90 -12.14
CA GLU A 78 -2.86 1.54 -11.77
C GLU A 78 -4.39 1.40 -11.57
N PRO A 79 -4.94 0.17 -11.63
CA PRO A 79 -6.37 -0.07 -11.42
C PRO A 79 -6.82 0.29 -9.99
N ASP A 80 -8.00 0.92 -9.87
CA ASP A 80 -8.57 1.27 -8.55
C ASP A 80 -8.87 0.02 -7.69
N LEU A 81 -8.70 0.15 -6.37
CA LEU A 81 -9.15 -0.87 -5.44
C LEU A 81 -10.66 -0.83 -5.36
N LYS A 82 -11.30 -1.97 -5.61
CA LYS A 82 -12.75 -2.10 -5.56
C LYS A 82 -13.15 -2.86 -4.30
N PRO A 83 -14.38 -2.62 -3.79
CA PRO A 83 -14.95 -3.43 -2.72
C PRO A 83 -14.77 -4.93 -2.99
N SER A 84 -14.49 -5.68 -1.93
CA SER A 84 -14.22 -7.13 -1.93
C SER A 84 -12.91 -7.57 -2.58
N MET A 85 -12.06 -6.65 -3.06
CA MET A 85 -10.70 -7.01 -3.44
C MET A 85 -9.88 -7.35 -2.19
N ARG A 86 -9.18 -8.48 -2.21
CA ARG A 86 -8.18 -8.85 -1.20
C ARG A 86 -6.79 -8.45 -1.69
N ILE A 87 -6.03 -7.82 -0.80
CA ILE A 87 -4.68 -7.31 -1.09
C ILE A 87 -3.68 -7.77 -0.05
N VAL A 88 -2.43 -7.92 -0.49
CA VAL A 88 -1.25 -8.01 0.37
C VAL A 88 -0.44 -6.73 0.19
N THR A 89 -0.16 -6.00 1.25
CA THR A 89 0.63 -4.76 1.14
C THR A 89 1.44 -4.48 2.39
N SER A 90 2.60 -3.85 2.20
CA SER A 90 3.32 -3.19 3.29
C SER A 90 2.61 -1.89 3.67
N VAL A 91 2.61 -1.58 4.97
CA VAL A 91 1.94 -0.41 5.54
C VAL A 91 2.86 0.31 6.53
N LYS A 92 2.69 1.63 6.61
CA LYS A 92 3.39 2.49 7.57
C LYS A 92 2.40 3.49 8.17
N LYS A 93 2.44 3.67 9.49
CA LYS A 93 1.53 4.53 10.23
C LYS A 93 1.57 5.96 9.70
N GLY A 94 0.39 6.55 9.56
CA GLY A 94 0.26 7.98 9.28
C GLY A 94 0.91 8.82 10.37
N THR A 95 1.61 9.87 9.98
CA THR A 95 2.35 10.75 10.90
C THR A 95 1.67 12.09 11.10
N ALA A 96 0.78 12.49 10.19
CA ALA A 96 0.04 13.74 10.26
C ALA A 96 -1.29 13.60 11.03
N PRO A 97 -1.81 14.69 11.63
CA PRO A 97 -3.10 14.66 12.32
C PRO A 97 -4.26 14.17 11.43
N GLU A 98 -4.27 14.53 10.14
CA GLU A 98 -5.31 14.08 9.21
C GLU A 98 -5.18 12.58 8.85
N GLN A 99 -4.07 11.94 9.23
CA GLN A 99 -3.78 10.52 8.99
C GLN A 99 -3.89 9.68 10.27
N GLU A 100 -4.41 10.23 11.37
CA GLU A 100 -4.51 9.53 12.65
C GLU A 100 -5.23 8.18 12.45
N ARG A 101 -4.65 7.11 13.02
CA ARG A 101 -5.19 5.73 12.95
C ARG A 101 -5.32 5.16 11.53
N SER A 102 -4.66 5.78 10.56
CA SER A 102 -4.61 5.35 9.16
C SER A 102 -3.18 4.97 8.80
N TYR A 103 -3.03 4.20 7.73
CA TYR A 103 -1.73 3.71 7.27
C TYR A 103 -1.49 4.12 5.83
N SER A 104 -0.31 4.68 5.58
CA SER A 104 0.21 4.84 4.24
C SER A 104 0.59 3.48 3.67
N PHE A 105 0.32 3.28 2.39
CA PHE A 105 0.79 2.11 1.65
C PHE A 105 1.31 2.53 0.28
N THR A 106 2.16 1.69 -0.31
CA THR A 106 2.63 1.87 -1.68
C THR A 106 2.10 0.75 -2.55
N ARG A 107 1.62 1.11 -3.73
CA ARG A 107 1.12 0.11 -4.67
C ARG A 107 2.22 -0.68 -5.39
N TYR A 108 3.45 -0.18 -5.40
CA TYR A 108 4.63 -0.90 -5.91
C TYR A 108 4.95 -2.19 -5.12
N ALA A 109 4.47 -2.30 -3.89
CA ALA A 109 4.60 -3.48 -3.05
C ALA A 109 3.23 -4.08 -2.68
N THR A 110 2.18 -3.72 -3.44
CA THR A 110 0.84 -4.29 -3.29
C THR A 110 0.67 -5.45 -4.27
N TYR A 111 0.06 -6.51 -3.78
CA TYR A 111 -0.31 -7.67 -4.57
C TYR A 111 -1.79 -7.97 -4.41
N TYR A 112 -2.42 -8.43 -5.49
CA TYR A 112 -3.81 -8.85 -5.48
C TYR A 112 -3.90 -10.33 -5.14
N VAL A 113 -4.78 -10.67 -4.21
CA VAL A 113 -5.13 -12.07 -3.94
C VAL A 113 -6.33 -12.41 -4.81
N VAL A 114 -6.12 -13.32 -5.76
CA VAL A 114 -7.15 -13.86 -6.65
C VAL A 114 -7.59 -15.24 -6.17
N ASP A 115 -8.55 -15.86 -6.88
CA ASP A 115 -9.14 -17.17 -6.53
C ASP A 115 -8.10 -18.18 -6.05
N GLU A 116 -8.46 -19.02 -5.06
CA GLU A 116 -7.58 -20.05 -4.46
C GLU A 116 -6.31 -19.53 -3.74
N ASN A 117 -6.31 -18.27 -3.28
CA ASN A 117 -5.19 -17.62 -2.57
C ASN A 117 -3.92 -17.42 -3.40
N TYR A 118 -4.07 -17.37 -4.72
CA TYR A 118 -2.97 -16.98 -5.61
C TYR A 118 -2.73 -15.48 -5.55
N VAL A 119 -1.46 -15.09 -5.63
CA VAL A 119 -1.03 -13.69 -5.60
C VAL A 119 -0.60 -13.26 -7.00
N ILE A 120 -1.05 -12.08 -7.42
CA ILE A 120 -0.62 -11.42 -8.67
C ILE A 120 -0.07 -10.04 -8.30
N SER A 121 1.10 -9.68 -8.83
CA SER A 121 1.65 -8.34 -8.63
C SER A 121 0.72 -7.27 -9.17
N ALA A 122 0.49 -6.21 -8.40
CA ALA A 122 -0.24 -5.05 -8.89
C ALA A 122 0.54 -4.28 -9.98
N TYR A 123 1.83 -4.60 -10.13
CA TYR A 123 2.75 -3.99 -11.08
C TYR A 123 3.29 -5.04 -12.07
N GLN A 124 3.08 -4.82 -13.37
CA GLN A 124 3.70 -5.63 -14.41
C GLN A 124 4.91 -4.91 -15.00
N GLY A 125 6.08 -5.53 -14.84
CA GLY A 125 7.32 -5.05 -15.42
C GLY A 125 7.33 -5.07 -16.95
N ASN A 126 7.82 -3.99 -17.56
CA ASN A 126 7.90 -3.88 -19.03
C ASN A 126 9.28 -4.25 -19.60
N ASN A 127 10.28 -4.42 -18.74
CA ASN A 127 11.63 -4.85 -19.11
C ASN A 127 12.00 -6.18 -18.43
N ASP A 128 13.09 -6.82 -18.85
CA ASP A 128 13.45 -8.17 -18.40
C ASP A 128 13.74 -8.25 -16.89
N GLU A 129 14.34 -7.20 -16.32
CA GLU A 129 14.67 -7.13 -14.90
C GLU A 129 13.40 -7.02 -14.04
N MET A 130 12.46 -6.17 -14.45
CA MET A 130 11.16 -6.01 -13.78
C MET A 130 10.25 -7.24 -14.01
N ARG A 131 10.31 -7.90 -15.17
CA ARG A 131 9.60 -9.16 -15.42
C ARG A 131 10.12 -10.29 -14.55
N SER A 132 11.43 -10.35 -14.32
CA SER A 132 12.04 -11.30 -13.39
C SER A 132 11.52 -11.10 -11.96
N PHE A 133 11.30 -9.85 -11.55
CA PHE A 133 10.68 -9.52 -10.26
C PHE A 133 9.19 -9.95 -10.22
N THR A 134 8.40 -9.61 -11.24
CA THR A 134 6.99 -10.03 -11.35
C THR A 134 6.84 -11.56 -11.31
N ASN A 135 7.70 -12.31 -12.01
CA ASN A 135 7.64 -13.79 -12.04
C ASN A 135 8.00 -14.46 -10.72
N GLN A 136 8.70 -13.78 -9.80
CA GLN A 136 8.98 -14.32 -8.47
C GLN A 136 7.75 -14.34 -7.57
N THR A 137 6.74 -13.54 -7.91
CA THR A 137 5.59 -13.27 -7.04
C THR A 137 4.27 -13.71 -7.66
N ASP A 138 4.14 -13.63 -8.99
CA ASP A 138 2.97 -14.10 -9.72
C ASP A 138 2.76 -15.62 -9.56
N ARG A 139 1.52 -16.00 -9.30
CA ARG A 139 1.06 -17.40 -9.16
C ARG A 139 1.64 -18.14 -7.94
N LYS A 140 2.23 -17.42 -6.99
CA LYS A 140 2.55 -17.97 -5.66
C LYS A 140 1.29 -18.00 -4.80
N THR A 141 1.27 -18.91 -3.83
CA THR A 141 0.14 -19.07 -2.90
C THR A 141 0.48 -18.46 -1.54
N LEU A 142 -0.55 -18.07 -0.78
CA LEU A 142 -0.39 -17.63 0.61
C LEU A 142 -0.23 -18.80 1.62
N SER A 143 -0.20 -20.05 1.16
CA SER A 143 -0.13 -21.24 2.02
C SER A 143 1.29 -21.74 2.24
N ASN A 144 1.61 -22.21 3.46
CA ASN A 144 2.92 -22.78 3.81
C ASN A 144 3.27 -24.05 2.98
N GLY A 145 4.16 -23.90 1.99
CA GLY A 145 4.73 -24.93 1.11
C GLY A 145 5.86 -24.40 0.20
N ASP A 146 6.38 -25.20 -0.72
CA ASP A 146 7.51 -24.78 -1.60
C ASP A 146 7.14 -23.67 -2.61
N ASP A 147 5.84 -23.34 -2.73
CA ASP A 147 5.27 -22.29 -3.61
C ASP A 147 4.64 -21.12 -2.82
N THR A 148 5.16 -20.85 -1.61
CA THR A 148 4.68 -19.76 -0.73
C THR A 148 5.24 -18.40 -1.14
N PHE A 149 4.41 -17.37 -1.04
CA PHE A 149 4.79 -15.96 -1.22
C PHE A 149 5.54 -15.36 -0.01
N VAL A 150 5.54 -16.06 1.13
CA VAL A 150 6.02 -15.60 2.45
C VAL A 150 7.23 -16.41 2.91
#